data_AF-A0A6J5DE94-F1
#
_entry.id   AF-A0A6J5DE94-F1
#
_cell.length_a   1.000
_cell.length_b   1.000
_cell.length_c   1.000
_cell.angle_alpha   90.00
_cell.angle_beta   90.00
_cell.angle_gamma   90.00
#
_symmetry.space_group_name_H-M   'P 1'
#
loop_
_entity.id
_entity.type
_entity.pdbx_description
1 polymer ?
#
loop_
_entity_poly.entity_id
_entity_poly.type
_entity_poly.pdbx_seq_one_letter_code
_entity_poly.pdbx_strand_id
1 'polypeptide(L)'
;MKSDTDLPPATTRADSDAARAALAGLGYPLRTVVTVSASPALAIIGWVLPVDRGVMWGLVTTVIVFAMLVVWLHSRSMARTRERNVHAIAQLGAATADLPVALRTKMPLSLVVGDGLPALFDRDMAQSRFVHVGDGAIWLRADRPQDLPRLAVAVRQWRDGHAPDCVVLSVSPSLHANDGTLSQTLRVIRQAVADTSRMLGMSLPGYVAIYQRLSDTSLAAMPATGESSSRWYGLSAGSPITKMHRFDTAIDAAETDALHADGSPQAAARAAGLASMIGWTRRIVFDTLTDRRQPASPWPLFGAGWIDHGPATGPGKPWEREVRGLTGIAPAALSASPLPWPLPQPLIDAMPRRSWRSSRITAVAHVIAIVACAAIAAICGAAKNNDVLMTRIGEHLDRYNRIPATQDAAKRDALRSLASDRDQLDRYARVGVPLRLSFGTYHGAPLLPALNEAIASYEPPPPPPAVVTLDSMSLFDSGKARLKTGTTRAMVDALDLIKAHPGKRVLVAGYADDQGRPDRNLKLSIERASAVRDWLVEASGIPPTQFAIQGYGDTRPVADNATPEGRAKNRRVEITLVPDTLVPAVPTGATK
;
A
#
# COMPACT_ATOMS: atom_id res chain seq x y z
N MET A 1 9.36 44.94 -36.70
CA MET A 1 9.93 45.76 -35.61
C MET A 1 9.05 45.55 -34.38
N LYS A 2 9.66 45.11 -33.27
CA LYS A 2 9.09 44.71 -31.96
C LYS A 2 8.17 43.47 -31.92
N SER A 3 8.81 42.33 -31.69
CA SER A 3 8.22 41.17 -31.01
C SER A 3 8.18 41.45 -29.49
N ASP A 4 7.10 42.06 -29.00
CA ASP A 4 6.84 42.10 -27.56
C ASP A 4 6.37 40.70 -27.13
N THR A 5 7.35 39.91 -26.71
CA THR A 5 7.12 38.77 -25.83
C THR A 5 6.76 39.37 -24.48
N ASP A 6 5.48 39.65 -24.26
CA ASP A 6 4.95 39.93 -22.91
C ASP A 6 5.28 38.71 -22.04
N LEU A 7 6.41 38.76 -21.34
CA LEU A 7 6.59 37.96 -20.15
C LEU A 7 5.43 38.33 -19.20
N PRO A 8 4.78 37.33 -18.55
CA PRO A 8 3.85 37.65 -17.47
C PRO A 8 4.58 38.55 -16.46
N PRO A 9 3.89 39.53 -15.84
CA PRO A 9 4.50 40.41 -14.85
C PRO A 9 5.22 39.56 -13.79
N ALA A 10 6.42 39.99 -13.38
CA ALA A 10 7.23 39.27 -12.42
C ALA A 10 6.37 38.92 -11.19
N THR A 11 6.26 37.62 -10.88
CA THR A 11 5.43 37.13 -9.78
C THR A 11 5.86 37.80 -8.48
N THR A 12 4.98 38.59 -7.88
CA THR A 12 5.32 39.26 -6.63
C THR A 12 5.33 38.26 -5.48
N ARG A 13 6.08 38.57 -4.41
CA ARG A 13 6.05 37.77 -3.18
C ARG A 13 4.63 37.71 -2.60
N ALA A 14 3.88 38.80 -2.71
CA ALA A 14 2.48 38.89 -2.29
C ALA A 14 1.56 37.93 -3.06
N ASP A 15 1.70 37.84 -4.38
CA ASP A 15 0.92 36.89 -5.21
C ASP A 15 1.23 35.44 -4.83
N SER A 16 2.50 35.15 -4.53
CA SER A 16 2.95 33.81 -4.13
C SER A 16 2.42 33.41 -2.76
N ASP A 17 2.28 34.36 -1.84
CA ASP A 17 1.71 34.15 -0.51
C ASP A 17 0.19 33.99 -0.58
N ALA A 18 -0.49 34.84 -1.35
CA ALA A 18 -1.93 34.73 -1.60
C ALA A 18 -2.31 33.41 -2.29
N ALA A 19 -1.54 32.98 -3.30
CA ALA A 19 -1.75 31.68 -3.96
C ALA A 19 -1.51 30.50 -3.01
N ARG A 20 -0.51 30.58 -2.12
CA ARG A 20 -0.29 29.57 -1.08
C ARG A 20 -1.44 29.49 -0.09
N ALA A 21 -1.97 30.63 0.35
CA ALA A 21 -3.14 30.69 1.22
C ALA A 21 -4.38 30.11 0.54
N ALA A 22 -4.62 30.44 -0.73
CA ALA A 22 -5.75 29.94 -1.51
C ALA A 22 -5.71 28.42 -1.73
N LEU A 23 -4.50 27.84 -1.82
CA LEU A 23 -4.29 26.40 -1.99
C LEU A 23 -4.16 25.62 -0.67
N ALA A 24 -4.18 26.29 0.48
CA ALA A 24 -3.95 25.66 1.76
C ALA A 24 -5.00 24.56 2.04
N GLY A 25 -4.53 23.35 2.31
CA GLY A 25 -5.39 22.19 2.57
C GLY A 25 -6.03 21.54 1.32
N LEU A 26 -5.78 22.04 0.10
CA LEU A 26 -6.33 21.47 -1.13
C LEU A 26 -5.36 20.47 -1.76
N GLY A 27 -5.91 19.47 -2.45
CA GLY A 27 -5.18 18.48 -3.23
C GLY A 27 -5.02 17.13 -2.55
N TYR A 28 -4.42 16.19 -3.29
CA TYR A 28 -4.13 14.85 -2.80
C TYR A 28 -3.05 14.90 -1.71
N PRO A 29 -3.31 14.41 -0.47
CA PRO A 29 -2.36 14.44 0.63
C PRO A 29 -1.27 13.36 0.46
N LEU A 30 -0.48 13.45 -0.62
CA LEU A 30 0.47 12.41 -1.01
C LEU A 30 1.47 12.09 0.10
N ARG A 31 1.97 13.10 0.82
CA ARG A 31 2.93 12.89 1.92
C ARG A 31 2.32 12.02 3.03
N THR A 32 1.07 12.29 3.40
CA THR A 32 0.35 11.50 4.39
C THR A 32 0.07 10.09 3.87
N VAL A 33 -0.36 9.94 2.61
CA VAL A 33 -0.60 8.61 2.03
C VAL A 33 0.70 7.80 1.97
N VAL A 34 1.80 8.38 1.48
CA VAL A 34 3.09 7.70 1.36
C VAL A 34 3.63 7.30 2.74
N THR A 35 3.54 8.18 3.73
CA THR A 35 3.99 7.86 5.10
C THR A 35 3.15 6.74 5.72
N VAL A 36 1.81 6.85 5.64
CA VAL A 36 0.89 5.80 6.13
C VAL A 36 1.05 4.48 5.36
N SER A 37 1.49 4.52 4.10
CA SER A 37 1.76 3.33 3.28
C SER A 37 3.11 2.68 3.59
N ALA A 38 4.14 3.49 3.83
CA ALA A 38 5.49 3.01 4.12
C ALA A 38 5.59 2.38 5.51
N SER A 39 4.90 2.93 6.52
CA SER A 39 4.91 2.40 7.89
C SER A 39 4.54 0.92 8.02
N PRO A 40 3.38 0.44 7.51
CA PRO A 40 3.01 -0.97 7.58
C PRO A 40 3.93 -1.84 6.71
N ALA A 41 4.39 -1.36 5.55
CA ALA A 41 5.32 -2.10 4.70
C ALA A 41 6.65 -2.38 5.44
N LEU A 42 7.21 -1.35 6.10
CA LEU A 42 8.42 -1.48 6.92
C LEU A 42 8.21 -2.42 8.12
N ALA A 43 7.06 -2.34 8.79
CA ALA A 43 6.73 -3.23 9.91
C ALA A 43 6.64 -4.69 9.47
N ILE A 44 6.04 -4.97 8.30
CA ILE A 44 5.92 -6.32 7.75
C ILE A 44 7.29 -6.88 7.38
N ILE A 45 8.12 -6.08 6.69
CA ILE A 45 9.48 -6.48 6.31
C ILE A 45 10.32 -6.77 7.56
N GLY A 46 10.20 -5.94 8.60
CA GLY A 46 11.01 -6.06 9.81
C GLY A 46 10.58 -7.18 10.78
N TRP A 47 9.27 -7.44 10.91
CA TRP A 47 8.74 -8.27 11.99
C TRP A 47 7.97 -9.50 11.55
N VAL A 48 7.66 -9.65 10.27
CA VAL A 48 6.78 -10.73 9.79
C VAL A 48 7.40 -11.55 8.66
N LEU A 49 8.09 -10.91 7.70
CA LEU A 49 8.55 -11.60 6.51
C LEU A 49 9.71 -12.58 6.83
N PRO A 50 9.71 -13.82 6.29
CA PRO A 50 10.75 -14.82 6.54
C PRO A 50 12.00 -14.54 5.70
N VAL A 51 12.72 -13.45 5.98
CA VAL A 51 13.90 -13.03 5.21
C VAL A 51 15.14 -12.86 6.09
N ASP A 52 16.30 -13.14 5.52
CA ASP A 52 17.58 -12.92 6.18
C ASP A 52 17.83 -11.45 6.52
N ARG A 53 18.63 -11.20 7.56
CA ARG A 53 18.90 -9.84 8.03
C ARG A 53 19.48 -8.93 6.94
N GLY A 54 20.33 -9.45 6.06
CA GLY A 54 20.90 -8.67 4.95
C GLY A 54 19.83 -8.25 3.93
N VAL A 55 18.95 -9.18 3.54
CA VAL A 55 17.85 -8.92 2.59
C VAL A 55 16.82 -7.97 3.20
N MET A 56 16.51 -8.13 4.48
CA MET A 56 15.62 -7.23 5.22
C MET A 56 16.07 -5.77 5.16
N TRP A 57 17.34 -5.47 5.48
CA TRP A 57 17.88 -4.11 5.42
C TRP A 57 17.88 -3.53 4.01
N GLY A 58 18.14 -4.36 2.98
CA GLY A 58 18.04 -3.96 1.58
C GLY A 58 16.61 -3.55 1.18
N LEU A 59 15.61 -4.34 1.57
CA LEU A 59 14.20 -4.04 1.31
C LEU A 59 13.73 -2.78 2.04
N VAL A 60 14.09 -2.62 3.32
CA VAL A 60 13.78 -1.40 4.11
C VAL A 60 14.33 -0.15 3.43
N THR A 61 15.60 -0.18 3.03
CA THR A 61 16.26 0.95 2.36
C THR A 61 15.55 1.28 1.04
N THR A 62 15.19 0.25 0.26
CA THR A 62 14.49 0.41 -1.02
C THR A 62 13.13 1.09 -0.85
N VAL A 63 12.33 0.68 0.15
CA VAL A 63 11.02 1.29 0.43
C VAL A 63 11.18 2.77 0.81
N ILE A 64 12.16 3.10 1.66
CA ILE A 64 12.40 4.48 2.10
C ILE A 64 12.84 5.36 0.92
N VAL A 65 13.81 4.91 0.12
CA VAL A 65 14.31 5.66 -1.04
C VAL A 65 13.20 5.87 -2.07
N PHE A 66 12.41 4.83 -2.35
CA PHE A 66 11.27 4.93 -3.26
C PHE A 66 10.20 5.92 -2.76
N ALA A 67 9.85 5.86 -1.47
CA ALA A 67 8.91 6.79 -0.86
C ALA A 67 9.38 8.25 -0.96
N MET A 68 10.67 8.50 -0.67
CA MET A 68 11.27 9.83 -0.82
C MET A 68 11.27 10.31 -2.27
N LEU A 69 11.63 9.44 -3.22
CA LEU A 69 11.64 9.76 -4.65
C LEU A 69 10.24 10.14 -5.16
N VAL A 70 9.20 9.38 -4.79
CA VAL A 70 7.81 9.67 -5.17
C VAL A 70 7.36 11.03 -4.63
N VAL A 71 7.63 11.31 -3.35
CA VAL A 71 7.29 12.61 -2.74
C VAL A 71 8.06 13.75 -3.41
N TRP A 72 9.34 13.55 -3.72
CA TRP A 72 10.18 14.55 -4.39
C TRP A 72 9.70 14.84 -5.81
N LEU A 73 9.49 13.82 -6.63
CA LEU A 73 9.00 13.96 -8.02
C LEU A 73 7.65 14.67 -8.06
N HIS A 74 6.72 14.29 -7.19
CA HIS A 74 5.41 14.93 -7.12
C HIS A 74 5.49 16.37 -6.63
N SER A 75 6.29 16.64 -5.57
CA SER A 75 6.48 18.00 -5.05
C SER A 75 7.10 18.91 -6.11
N ARG A 76 8.09 18.42 -6.86
CA ARG A 76 8.75 19.15 -7.96
C ARG A 76 7.80 19.41 -9.12
N SER A 77 6.96 18.44 -9.48
CA SER A 77 5.94 18.59 -10.53
C SER A 77 4.89 19.64 -10.16
N MET A 78 4.39 19.58 -8.91
CA MET A 78 3.42 20.55 -8.39
C MET A 78 4.00 21.96 -8.26
N ALA A 79 5.25 22.10 -7.78
CA ALA A 79 5.92 23.40 -7.67
C ALA A 79 6.02 24.10 -9.04
N ARG A 80 6.49 23.38 -10.07
CA ARG A 80 6.59 23.91 -11.44
C ARG A 80 5.24 24.35 -12.02
N THR A 81 4.18 23.61 -11.72
CA THR A 81 2.84 23.93 -12.22
C THR A 81 2.23 25.11 -11.46
N ARG A 82 2.50 25.23 -10.16
CA ARG A 82 2.10 26.37 -9.33
C ARG A 82 2.76 27.65 -9.79
N GLU A 83 4.09 27.65 -9.98
CA GLU A 83 4.85 28.82 -10.44
C GLU A 83 4.30 29.42 -11.74
N ARG A 84 3.85 28.58 -12.67
CA ARG A 84 3.26 29.01 -13.94
C ARG A 84 1.88 29.65 -13.80
N ASN A 85 1.15 29.34 -12.73
CA ASN A 85 -0.25 29.71 -12.55
C ASN A 85 -0.48 30.61 -11.32
N VAL A 86 0.59 31.07 -10.64
CA VAL A 86 0.51 31.83 -9.37
C VAL A 86 -0.44 33.01 -9.49
N HIS A 87 -0.31 33.81 -10.55
CA HIS A 87 -1.12 35.02 -10.72
C HIS A 87 -2.62 34.72 -10.84
N ALA A 88 -2.99 33.75 -11.68
CA ALA A 88 -4.38 33.32 -11.83
C ALA A 88 -4.96 32.78 -10.51
N ILE A 89 -4.18 31.98 -9.77
CA ILE A 89 -4.60 31.41 -8.49
C ILE A 89 -4.72 32.49 -7.40
N ALA A 90 -3.81 33.47 -7.38
CA ALA A 90 -3.85 34.59 -6.45
C ALA A 90 -5.10 35.46 -6.68
N GLN A 91 -5.41 35.79 -7.93
CA GLN A 91 -6.61 36.55 -8.29
C GLN A 91 -7.91 35.79 -7.97
N LEU A 92 -7.97 34.50 -8.31
CA LEU A 92 -9.08 33.61 -7.91
C LEU A 92 -9.24 33.60 -6.40
N GLY A 93 -8.14 33.46 -5.66
CA GLY A 93 -8.12 33.48 -4.20
C GLY A 93 -8.63 34.79 -3.61
N ALA A 94 -8.19 35.93 -4.15
CA ALA A 94 -8.61 37.26 -3.70
C ALA A 94 -10.10 37.52 -4.00
N ALA A 95 -10.55 37.21 -5.22
CA ALA A 95 -11.94 37.42 -5.64
C ALA A 95 -12.96 36.50 -4.92
N THR A 96 -12.48 35.43 -4.29
CA THR A 96 -13.31 34.46 -3.59
C THR A 96 -12.96 34.35 -2.11
N ALA A 97 -12.20 35.30 -1.56
CA ALA A 97 -11.71 35.27 -0.19
C ALA A 97 -12.85 35.07 0.83
N ASP A 98 -13.98 35.73 0.57
CA ASP A 98 -15.18 35.68 1.43
C ASP A 98 -16.07 34.45 1.22
N LEU A 99 -15.78 33.62 0.20
CA LEU A 99 -16.55 32.41 -0.09
C LEU A 99 -15.97 31.19 0.64
N PRO A 100 -16.76 30.50 1.49
CA PRO A 100 -16.38 29.24 2.10
C PRO A 100 -15.92 28.20 1.06
N VAL A 101 -14.89 27.42 1.40
CA VAL A 101 -14.30 26.41 0.50
C VAL A 101 -15.33 25.39 0.00
N ALA A 102 -16.31 25.03 0.83
CA ALA A 102 -17.39 24.12 0.46
C ALA A 102 -18.35 24.68 -0.61
N LEU A 103 -18.48 26.01 -0.72
CA LEU A 103 -19.27 26.66 -1.76
C LEU A 103 -18.47 26.78 -3.07
N ARG A 104 -17.16 27.02 -2.99
CA ARG A 104 -16.25 27.05 -4.17
C ARG A 104 -16.28 25.75 -4.98
N THR A 105 -16.45 24.61 -4.32
CA THR A 105 -16.52 23.30 -5.01
C THR A 105 -17.91 22.98 -5.55
N LYS A 106 -18.98 23.53 -4.96
CA LYS A 106 -20.38 23.27 -5.35
C LYS A 106 -20.92 24.26 -6.40
N MET A 107 -20.39 25.47 -6.45
CA MET A 107 -20.83 26.46 -7.44
C MET A 107 -20.31 26.09 -8.85
N PRO A 108 -21.14 26.21 -9.89
CA PRO A 108 -20.70 26.06 -11.27
C PRO A 108 -19.66 27.13 -11.61
N LEU A 109 -18.56 26.72 -12.25
CA LEU A 109 -17.51 27.61 -12.72
C LEU A 109 -17.39 27.55 -14.24
N SER A 110 -17.57 28.70 -14.88
CA SER A 110 -17.48 28.89 -16.32
C SER A 110 -16.24 29.71 -16.70
N LEU A 111 -15.52 29.25 -17.72
CA LEU A 111 -14.49 30.04 -18.39
C LEU A 111 -15.13 30.82 -19.55
N VAL A 112 -15.05 32.14 -19.54
CA VAL A 112 -15.62 33.01 -20.57
C VAL A 112 -14.51 33.50 -21.50
N VAL A 113 -14.66 33.26 -22.81
CA VAL A 113 -13.71 33.65 -23.85
C VAL A 113 -14.44 34.29 -25.03
N GLY A 114 -13.76 35.16 -25.78
CA GLY A 114 -14.28 35.74 -27.00
C GLY A 114 -14.44 37.25 -26.90
N ASP A 115 -15.55 37.75 -27.43
CA ASP A 115 -15.77 39.17 -27.64
C ASP A 115 -16.35 39.88 -26.42
N GLY A 116 -16.11 41.19 -26.29
CA GLY A 116 -16.79 42.03 -25.31
C GLY A 116 -16.49 41.71 -23.84
N LEU A 117 -15.39 41.01 -23.53
CA LEU A 117 -15.05 40.62 -22.16
C LEU A 117 -14.96 41.80 -21.19
N PRO A 118 -14.35 42.97 -21.53
CA PRO A 118 -14.38 44.14 -20.66
C PRO A 118 -15.81 44.58 -20.32
N ALA A 119 -16.70 44.57 -21.31
CA ALA A 119 -18.10 44.98 -21.12
C ALA A 119 -18.88 44.04 -20.18
N LEU A 120 -18.46 42.77 -20.06
CA LEU A 120 -19.09 41.77 -19.19
C LEU A 120 -18.56 41.80 -17.75
N PHE A 121 -17.26 42.09 -17.57
CA PHE A 121 -16.59 41.94 -16.28
C PHE A 121 -16.25 43.26 -15.59
N ASP A 122 -15.89 44.29 -16.35
CA ASP A 122 -15.36 45.55 -15.82
C ASP A 122 -16.53 46.46 -15.41
N ARG A 123 -16.97 46.32 -14.15
CA ARG A 123 -18.08 47.12 -13.59
C ARG A 123 -17.67 48.54 -13.22
N ASP A 124 -16.39 48.75 -12.90
CA ASP A 124 -15.81 50.06 -12.66
C ASP A 124 -14.74 50.33 -13.72
N MET A 125 -14.82 51.48 -14.40
CA MET A 125 -13.88 51.88 -15.47
C MET A 125 -12.40 51.96 -15.03
N ALA A 126 -12.15 51.98 -13.71
CA ALA A 126 -10.81 52.07 -13.13
C ALA A 126 -10.16 50.72 -12.81
N GLN A 127 -10.92 49.60 -12.78
CA GLN A 127 -10.39 48.30 -12.34
C GLN A 127 -10.88 47.15 -13.23
N SER A 128 -9.94 46.50 -13.92
CA SER A 128 -10.21 45.26 -14.66
C SER A 128 -10.52 44.11 -13.70
N ARG A 129 -11.64 43.42 -13.91
CA ARG A 129 -12.04 42.25 -13.12
C ARG A 129 -11.83 40.97 -13.91
N PHE A 130 -11.01 40.08 -13.37
CA PHE A 130 -10.76 38.76 -13.96
C PHE A 130 -11.77 37.70 -13.53
N VAL A 131 -12.42 37.90 -12.37
CA VAL A 131 -13.37 36.97 -11.77
C VAL A 131 -14.64 37.74 -11.42
N HIS A 132 -15.79 37.17 -11.73
CA HIS A 132 -17.07 37.64 -11.25
C HIS A 132 -17.80 36.51 -10.52
N VAL A 133 -18.21 36.75 -9.28
CA VAL A 133 -19.07 35.85 -8.52
C VAL A 133 -20.43 36.51 -8.38
N GLY A 134 -21.45 35.87 -8.94
CA GLY A 134 -22.80 36.39 -9.00
C GLY A 134 -23.71 35.36 -9.64
N ASP A 135 -25.02 35.51 -9.44
CA ASP A 135 -26.00 34.75 -10.24
C ASP A 135 -25.87 33.22 -10.10
N GLY A 136 -25.44 32.77 -8.92
CA GLY A 136 -25.25 31.35 -8.59
C GLY A 136 -24.01 30.70 -9.21
N ALA A 137 -23.12 31.43 -9.89
CA ALA A 137 -21.96 30.89 -10.59
C ALA A 137 -20.67 31.71 -10.38
N ILE A 138 -19.54 31.08 -10.72
CA ILE A 138 -18.23 31.72 -10.78
C ILE A 138 -17.84 31.87 -12.25
N TRP A 139 -17.70 33.11 -12.70
CA TRP A 139 -17.32 33.44 -14.06
C TRP A 139 -15.86 33.87 -14.08
N LEU A 140 -15.04 33.21 -14.91
CA LEU A 140 -13.63 33.53 -15.06
C LEU A 140 -13.37 34.04 -16.48
N ARG A 141 -12.81 35.24 -16.58
CA ARG A 141 -12.44 35.87 -17.84
C ARG A 141 -11.16 35.26 -18.40
N ALA A 142 -11.18 34.86 -19.68
CA ALA A 142 -10.02 34.41 -20.44
C ALA A 142 -9.78 35.37 -21.62
N ASP A 143 -8.89 36.35 -21.42
CA ASP A 143 -8.63 37.41 -22.40
C ASP A 143 -8.09 36.89 -23.73
N ARG A 144 -7.20 35.90 -23.69
CA ARG A 144 -6.66 35.25 -24.88
C ARG A 144 -7.14 33.79 -24.92
N PRO A 145 -7.53 33.26 -26.08
CA PRO A 145 -7.92 31.85 -26.19
C PRO A 145 -6.82 30.90 -25.69
N GLN A 146 -5.56 31.27 -25.89
CA GLN A 146 -4.38 30.51 -25.49
C GLN A 146 -4.23 30.35 -23.96
N ASP A 147 -4.92 31.17 -23.18
CA ASP A 147 -4.89 31.11 -21.71
C ASP A 147 -5.85 30.05 -21.16
N LEU A 148 -6.83 29.58 -21.95
CA LEU A 148 -7.82 28.58 -21.52
C LEU A 148 -7.21 27.32 -20.91
N PRO A 149 -6.20 26.66 -21.53
CA PRO A 149 -5.60 25.46 -20.93
C PRO A 149 -4.94 25.76 -19.58
N ARG A 150 -4.27 26.91 -19.46
CA ARG A 150 -3.56 27.32 -18.23
C ARG A 150 -4.55 27.63 -17.11
N LEU A 151 -5.57 28.43 -17.41
CA LEU A 151 -6.63 28.79 -16.47
C LEU A 151 -7.42 27.56 -16.01
N ALA A 152 -7.71 26.63 -16.92
CA ALA A 152 -8.42 25.40 -16.56
C ALA A 152 -7.63 24.53 -15.56
N VAL A 153 -6.30 24.43 -15.73
CA VAL A 153 -5.43 23.73 -14.78
C VAL A 153 -5.35 24.48 -13.45
N ALA A 154 -5.27 25.82 -13.47
CA ALA A 154 -5.28 26.64 -12.27
C ALA A 154 -6.58 26.46 -11.48
N VAL A 155 -7.73 26.49 -12.15
CA VAL A 155 -9.05 26.20 -11.55
C VAL A 155 -9.09 24.81 -10.96
N ARG A 156 -8.57 23.80 -11.67
CA ARG A 156 -8.51 22.42 -11.17
C ARG A 156 -7.73 22.32 -9.87
N GLN A 157 -6.61 23.03 -9.75
CA GLN A 157 -5.81 23.06 -8.52
C GLN A 157 -6.54 23.81 -7.40
N TRP A 158 -7.18 24.92 -7.73
CA TRP A 158 -7.93 25.75 -6.79
C TRP A 158 -9.23 25.11 -6.28
N ARG A 159 -9.85 24.18 -7.03
CA ARG A 159 -11.06 23.43 -6.60
C ARG A 159 -10.78 21.98 -6.18
N ASP A 160 -9.69 21.73 -5.46
CA ASP A 160 -9.33 20.40 -4.92
C ASP A 160 -9.20 19.27 -5.96
N GLY A 161 -9.00 19.59 -7.24
CA GLY A 161 -8.96 18.64 -8.36
C GLY A 161 -10.18 18.66 -9.26
N HIS A 162 -11.16 19.53 -9.00
CA HIS A 162 -12.36 19.73 -9.83
C HIS A 162 -12.09 20.68 -11.00
N ALA A 163 -12.22 20.18 -12.23
CA ALA A 163 -12.06 20.98 -13.45
C ALA A 163 -13.12 22.11 -13.56
N PRO A 164 -12.93 23.12 -14.43
CA PRO A 164 -14.03 24.01 -14.81
C PRO A 164 -15.21 23.21 -15.36
N ASP A 165 -16.42 23.69 -15.11
CA ASP A 165 -17.64 22.97 -15.48
C ASP A 165 -17.97 23.13 -16.96
N CYS A 166 -17.72 24.32 -17.52
CA CYS A 166 -17.93 24.62 -18.93
C CYS A 166 -17.06 25.77 -19.44
N VAL A 167 -17.12 25.99 -20.75
CA VAL A 167 -16.56 27.17 -21.42
C VAL A 167 -17.70 27.89 -22.13
N VAL A 168 -17.83 29.19 -21.90
CA VAL A 168 -18.79 30.08 -22.55
C VAL A 168 -18.05 30.95 -23.57
N LEU A 169 -18.48 30.88 -24.82
CA LEU A 169 -18.03 31.72 -25.90
C LEU A 169 -18.95 32.93 -26.02
N SER A 170 -18.40 34.13 -25.79
CA SER A 170 -19.06 35.39 -26.12
C SER A 170 -18.74 35.78 -27.56
N VAL A 171 -19.76 36.08 -28.37
CA VAL A 171 -19.59 36.55 -29.75
C VAL A 171 -20.38 37.84 -29.95
N SER A 172 -19.73 38.85 -30.53
CA SER A 172 -20.36 40.11 -30.91
C SER A 172 -20.08 40.38 -32.39
N PRO A 173 -21.02 40.04 -33.30
CA PRO A 173 -20.80 40.13 -34.74
C PRO A 173 -20.31 41.52 -35.19
N SER A 174 -20.89 42.59 -34.63
CA SER A 174 -20.53 43.97 -34.99
C SER A 174 -19.12 44.41 -34.54
N LEU A 175 -18.40 43.63 -33.73
CA LEU A 175 -16.97 43.89 -33.46
C LEU A 175 -16.05 43.40 -34.58
N HIS A 176 -16.53 42.51 -35.46
CA HIS A 176 -15.73 41.95 -36.55
C HIS A 176 -15.94 42.73 -37.85
N ALA A 177 -14.92 42.70 -38.71
CA ALA A 177 -14.98 43.35 -40.02
C ALA A 177 -15.75 42.51 -41.06
N ASN A 178 -15.59 41.18 -41.02
CA ASN A 178 -16.24 40.23 -41.93
C ASN A 178 -16.31 38.82 -41.29
N ASP A 179 -17.12 37.94 -41.89
CA ASP A 179 -17.31 36.56 -41.41
C ASP A 179 -16.02 35.73 -41.44
N GLY A 180 -15.08 36.03 -42.34
CA GLY A 180 -13.80 35.33 -42.45
C GLY A 180 -12.89 35.57 -41.24
N THR A 181 -12.79 36.83 -40.79
CA THR A 181 -12.05 37.19 -39.58
C THR A 181 -12.64 36.52 -38.35
N LEU A 182 -13.98 36.54 -38.21
CA LEU A 182 -14.67 35.87 -37.12
C LEU A 182 -14.42 34.35 -37.17
N SER A 183 -14.59 33.72 -38.33
CA SER A 183 -14.37 32.28 -38.50
C SER A 183 -12.95 31.86 -38.13
N GLN A 184 -11.95 32.69 -38.45
CA GLN A 184 -10.56 32.44 -38.05
C GLN A 184 -10.39 32.51 -36.53
N THR A 185 -10.95 33.52 -35.86
CA THR A 185 -10.94 33.63 -34.40
C THR A 185 -11.63 32.44 -33.73
N LEU A 186 -12.79 32.01 -34.26
CA LEU A 186 -13.52 30.85 -33.76
C LEU A 186 -12.72 29.56 -33.88
N ARG A 187 -11.95 29.37 -34.97
CA ARG A 187 -11.05 28.21 -35.12
C ARG A 187 -9.94 28.21 -34.08
N VAL A 188 -9.36 29.37 -33.76
CA VAL A 188 -8.34 29.51 -32.70
C VAL A 188 -8.94 29.17 -31.34
N ILE A 189 -10.15 29.65 -31.03
CA ILE A 189 -10.84 29.33 -29.77
C ILE A 189 -11.15 27.83 -29.70
N ARG A 190 -11.68 27.24 -30.78
CA ARG A 190 -11.94 25.80 -30.86
C ARG A 190 -10.67 24.98 -30.59
N GLN A 191 -9.55 25.36 -31.20
CA GLN A 191 -8.26 24.70 -30.96
C GLN A 191 -7.86 24.81 -29.47
N ALA A 192 -7.97 25.99 -28.87
CA ALA A 192 -7.66 26.18 -27.46
C ALA A 192 -8.55 25.35 -26.52
N VAL A 193 -9.84 25.22 -26.83
CA VAL A 193 -10.76 24.35 -26.06
C VAL A 193 -10.42 22.87 -26.23
N ALA A 194 -10.02 22.44 -27.44
CA ALA A 194 -9.57 21.08 -27.68
C ALA A 194 -8.29 20.76 -26.90
N ASP A 195 -7.32 21.67 -26.88
CA ASP A 195 -6.09 21.53 -26.10
C ASP A 195 -6.36 21.55 -24.59
N THR A 196 -7.30 22.38 -24.14
CA THR A 196 -7.78 22.40 -22.75
C THR A 196 -8.38 21.05 -22.37
N SER A 197 -9.25 20.50 -23.22
CA SER A 197 -9.90 19.21 -22.99
C SER A 197 -8.87 18.07 -22.94
N ARG A 198 -7.87 18.09 -23.82
CA ARG A 198 -6.76 17.12 -23.83
C ARG A 198 -5.93 17.21 -22.55
N MET A 199 -5.64 18.42 -22.07
CA MET A 199 -4.84 18.65 -20.86
C MET A 199 -5.57 18.22 -19.58
N LEU A 200 -6.90 18.40 -19.53
CA LEU A 200 -7.73 17.95 -18.41
C LEU A 200 -8.05 16.45 -18.47
N GLY A 201 -7.94 15.83 -19.64
CA GLY A 201 -8.39 14.45 -19.87
C GLY A 201 -9.91 14.30 -19.94
N MET A 202 -10.64 15.38 -20.28
CA MET A 202 -12.10 15.39 -20.33
C MET A 202 -12.61 16.42 -21.34
N SER A 203 -13.77 16.16 -21.96
CA SER A 203 -14.41 17.12 -22.86
C SER A 203 -15.16 18.21 -22.06
N LEU A 204 -14.94 19.48 -22.40
CA LEU A 204 -15.63 20.60 -21.77
C LEU A 204 -16.92 20.97 -22.53
N PRO A 205 -18.09 21.05 -21.87
CA PRO A 205 -19.32 21.58 -22.45
C PRO A 205 -19.13 23.00 -22.94
N GLY A 206 -19.59 23.28 -24.17
CA GLY A 206 -19.58 24.61 -24.77
C GLY A 206 -20.93 25.30 -24.73
N TYR A 207 -20.92 26.58 -24.41
CA TYR A 207 -22.09 27.46 -24.48
C TYR A 207 -21.75 28.68 -25.32
N VAL A 208 -22.70 29.14 -26.15
CA VAL A 208 -22.49 30.30 -27.02
C VAL A 208 -23.44 31.43 -26.62
N ALA A 209 -22.89 32.60 -26.29
CA ALA A 209 -23.65 33.80 -25.97
C ALA A 209 -23.43 34.84 -27.08
N ILE A 210 -24.49 35.19 -27.79
CA ILE A 210 -24.46 36.18 -28.86
C ILE A 210 -24.96 37.52 -28.33
N TYR A 211 -24.09 38.52 -28.39
CA TYR A 211 -24.37 39.91 -28.03
C TYR A 211 -24.52 40.75 -29.28
N GLN A 212 -25.78 41.05 -29.63
CA GLN A 212 -26.11 41.92 -30.75
C GLN A 212 -27.20 42.91 -30.34
N ARG A 213 -27.00 44.19 -30.66
CA ARG A 213 -28.06 45.19 -30.61
C ARG A 213 -29.02 45.00 -31.77
N LEU A 214 -30.30 44.79 -31.48
CA LEU A 214 -31.37 44.48 -32.43
C LEU A 214 -32.49 45.53 -32.42
N SER A 215 -32.73 46.18 -31.28
CA SER A 215 -33.77 47.22 -31.17
C SER A 215 -33.29 48.46 -30.42
N ASP A 216 -33.85 49.62 -30.78
CA ASP A 216 -33.64 50.88 -30.07
C ASP A 216 -34.55 50.94 -28.84
N THR A 217 -34.20 50.19 -27.80
CA THR A 217 -34.90 50.29 -26.52
C THR A 217 -34.40 51.56 -25.82
N SER A 218 -35.15 52.66 -25.93
CA SER A 218 -34.80 53.92 -25.24
C SER A 218 -34.85 53.72 -23.72
N LEU A 219 -33.90 54.32 -23.00
CA LEU A 219 -33.83 54.34 -21.53
C LEU A 219 -35.10 54.91 -20.85
N ALA A 220 -36.01 55.54 -21.60
CA ALA A 220 -37.24 56.15 -21.09
C ALA A 220 -38.40 55.16 -20.87
N ALA A 221 -38.28 53.91 -21.33
CA ALA A 221 -39.30 52.86 -21.17
C ALA A 221 -38.92 51.81 -20.10
N MET A 222 -38.10 52.19 -19.12
CA MET A 222 -37.82 51.35 -17.95
C MET A 222 -39.04 51.39 -17.01
N PRO A 223 -39.71 50.26 -16.70
CA PRO A 223 -40.71 50.25 -15.65
C PRO A 223 -40.06 50.67 -14.32
N ALA A 224 -40.77 51.46 -13.51
CA ALA A 224 -40.29 52.03 -12.25
C ALA A 224 -40.02 50.99 -11.13
N THR A 225 -40.10 49.70 -11.44
CA THR A 225 -39.82 48.57 -10.56
C THR A 225 -38.61 47.84 -11.10
N GLY A 226 -37.55 47.72 -10.30
CA GLY A 226 -36.18 47.33 -10.68
C GLY A 226 -35.93 45.92 -11.24
N GLU A 227 -36.80 45.41 -12.11
CA GLU A 227 -36.50 44.27 -13.00
C GLU A 227 -35.86 44.80 -14.28
N SER A 228 -34.55 44.62 -14.41
CA SER A 228 -33.81 44.93 -15.63
C SER A 228 -34.43 44.15 -16.81
N SER A 229 -34.87 44.87 -17.84
CA SER A 229 -35.59 44.36 -19.04
C SER A 229 -34.75 43.48 -19.98
N SER A 230 -33.66 42.89 -19.49
CA SER A 230 -32.66 42.15 -20.28
C SER A 230 -33.04 40.68 -20.36
N ARG A 231 -33.77 40.30 -21.41
CA ARG A 231 -34.21 38.92 -21.62
C ARG A 231 -33.25 38.15 -22.56
N TRP A 232 -32.80 36.99 -22.10
CA TRP A 232 -32.09 36.02 -22.92
C TRP A 232 -33.08 35.14 -23.69
N TYR A 233 -32.86 34.97 -24.99
CA TYR A 233 -33.57 34.03 -25.84
C TYR A 233 -32.61 32.90 -26.16
N GLY A 234 -32.98 31.64 -25.88
CA GLY A 234 -32.05 30.55 -26.12
C GLY A 234 -32.43 29.24 -25.47
N LEU A 235 -31.49 28.30 -25.52
CA LEU A 235 -31.64 26.96 -24.97
C LEU A 235 -30.40 26.59 -24.16
N SER A 236 -30.61 26.00 -22.99
CA SER A 236 -29.60 25.28 -22.22
C SER A 236 -30.02 23.83 -22.06
N ALA A 237 -29.09 22.89 -22.19
CA ALA A 237 -29.34 21.46 -22.07
C ALA A 237 -28.26 20.75 -21.25
N GLY A 238 -28.66 19.66 -20.60
CA GLY A 238 -27.75 18.75 -19.87
C GLY A 238 -26.99 17.77 -20.77
N SER A 239 -27.28 17.76 -22.08
CA SER A 239 -26.67 16.87 -23.08
C SER A 239 -26.26 17.67 -24.33
N PRO A 240 -25.25 17.23 -25.10
CA PRO A 240 -24.85 17.91 -26.32
C PRO A 240 -26.02 18.07 -27.29
N ILE A 241 -26.20 19.27 -27.82
CA ILE A 241 -27.20 19.60 -28.84
C ILE A 241 -26.67 19.11 -30.19
N THR A 242 -27.30 18.07 -30.74
CA THR A 242 -26.97 17.52 -32.07
C THR A 242 -27.88 18.06 -33.17
N LYS A 243 -29.08 18.51 -32.80
CA LYS A 243 -30.12 19.01 -33.71
C LYS A 243 -30.24 20.53 -33.56
N MET A 244 -29.70 21.26 -34.52
CA MET A 244 -29.62 22.73 -34.45
C MET A 244 -30.99 23.44 -34.57
N HIS A 245 -32.04 22.78 -35.08
CA HIS A 245 -33.40 23.33 -35.11
C HIS A 245 -34.04 23.46 -33.71
N ARG A 246 -33.41 22.91 -32.66
CA ARG A 246 -33.92 23.10 -31.29
C ARG A 246 -33.88 24.57 -30.85
N PHE A 247 -33.07 25.40 -31.50
CA PHE A 247 -33.01 26.84 -31.24
C PHE A 247 -34.17 27.62 -31.86
N ASP A 248 -35.01 26.99 -32.68
CA ASP A 248 -36.21 27.63 -33.24
C ASP A 248 -37.20 28.02 -32.12
N THR A 249 -37.16 27.32 -30.99
CA THR A 249 -37.89 27.71 -29.76
C THR A 249 -37.55 29.11 -29.24
N ALA A 250 -36.33 29.60 -29.51
CA ALA A 250 -35.93 30.97 -29.17
C ALA A 250 -36.58 32.00 -30.11
N ILE A 251 -36.84 31.61 -31.37
CA ILE A 251 -37.61 32.42 -32.33
C ILE A 251 -39.06 32.49 -31.86
N ASP A 252 -39.68 31.34 -31.58
CA ASP A 252 -41.06 31.27 -31.11
C ASP A 252 -41.28 32.12 -29.85
N ALA A 253 -40.31 32.08 -28.91
CA ALA A 253 -40.36 32.90 -27.69
C ALA A 253 -40.28 34.41 -27.99
N ALA A 254 -39.44 34.82 -28.93
CA ALA A 254 -39.31 36.22 -29.33
C ALA A 254 -40.53 36.73 -30.09
N GLU A 255 -41.10 35.91 -30.98
CA GLU A 255 -42.35 36.22 -31.68
C GLU A 255 -43.52 36.32 -30.71
N THR A 256 -43.58 35.40 -29.74
CA THR A 256 -44.57 35.44 -28.66
C THR A 256 -44.46 36.75 -27.88
N ASP A 257 -43.26 37.16 -27.47
CA ASP A 257 -43.06 38.44 -26.77
C ASP A 257 -43.49 39.64 -27.63
N ALA A 258 -43.24 39.60 -28.94
CA ALA A 258 -43.66 40.66 -29.86
C ALA A 258 -45.19 40.75 -29.99
N LEU A 259 -45.88 39.60 -30.02
CA LEU A 259 -47.35 39.54 -30.03
C LEU A 259 -47.96 40.08 -28.73
N HIS A 260 -47.32 39.82 -27.59
CA HIS A 260 -47.76 40.35 -26.29
C HIS A 260 -47.48 41.85 -26.11
N ALA A 261 -46.55 42.42 -26.87
CA ALA A 261 -46.16 43.82 -26.78
C ALA A 261 -47.07 44.79 -27.57
N ASP A 262 -48.30 44.37 -27.88
CA ASP A 262 -49.40 45.17 -28.46
C ASP A 262 -48.97 46.16 -29.56
N GLY A 263 -48.38 45.62 -30.64
CA GLY A 263 -48.00 46.42 -31.82
C GLY A 263 -46.69 47.21 -31.69
N SER A 264 -45.89 47.00 -30.64
CA SER A 264 -44.58 47.63 -30.47
C SER A 264 -43.63 47.34 -31.65
N PRO A 265 -43.22 48.35 -32.44
CA PRO A 265 -42.29 48.16 -33.54
C PRO A 265 -40.92 47.66 -33.08
N GLN A 266 -40.51 48.01 -31.86
CA GLN A 266 -39.24 47.58 -31.27
C GLN A 266 -39.26 46.08 -30.93
N ALA A 267 -40.37 45.57 -30.38
CA ALA A 267 -40.50 44.16 -30.08
C ALA A 267 -40.55 43.32 -31.37
N ALA A 268 -41.27 43.79 -32.39
CA ALA A 268 -41.29 43.16 -33.71
C ALA A 268 -39.90 43.18 -34.39
N ALA A 269 -39.18 44.31 -34.33
CA ALA A 269 -37.82 44.41 -34.86
C ALA A 269 -36.84 43.47 -34.14
N ARG A 270 -36.97 43.35 -32.81
CA ARG A 270 -36.18 42.40 -32.00
C ARG A 270 -36.45 40.95 -32.41
N ALA A 271 -37.72 40.56 -32.56
CA ALA A 271 -38.09 39.20 -32.97
C ALA A 271 -37.57 38.86 -34.37
N ALA A 272 -37.77 39.74 -35.35
CA ALA A 272 -37.24 39.58 -36.70
C ALA A 272 -35.70 39.53 -36.72
N GLY A 273 -35.06 40.40 -35.94
CA GLY A 273 -33.61 40.44 -35.77
C GLY A 273 -33.06 39.14 -35.17
N LEU A 274 -33.71 38.60 -34.13
CA LEU A 274 -33.36 37.33 -33.50
C LEU A 274 -33.48 36.16 -34.46
N ALA A 275 -34.58 36.07 -35.22
CA ALA A 275 -34.76 35.02 -36.23
C ALA A 275 -33.62 35.02 -37.27
N SER A 276 -33.27 36.21 -37.78
CA SER A 276 -32.14 36.36 -38.71
C SER A 276 -30.81 35.99 -38.05
N MET A 277 -30.58 36.45 -36.82
CA MET A 277 -29.34 36.20 -36.08
C MET A 277 -29.14 34.72 -35.75
N ILE A 278 -30.20 33.98 -35.39
CA ILE A 278 -30.14 32.53 -35.15
C ILE A 278 -29.72 31.81 -36.44
N GLY A 279 -30.27 32.21 -37.59
CA GLY A 279 -29.89 31.70 -38.90
C GLY A 279 -28.40 31.95 -39.23
N TRP A 280 -27.92 33.18 -39.03
CA TRP A 280 -26.50 33.53 -39.22
C TRP A 280 -25.58 32.75 -38.26
N THR A 281 -25.96 32.69 -36.97
CA THR A 281 -25.19 32.00 -35.92
C THR A 281 -25.00 30.53 -36.26
N ARG A 282 -26.03 29.88 -36.81
CA ARG A 282 -25.94 28.49 -37.26
C ARG A 282 -24.89 28.30 -38.36
N ARG A 283 -24.93 29.13 -39.41
CA ARG A 283 -24.03 29.03 -40.57
C ARG A 283 -22.58 29.39 -40.25
N ILE A 284 -22.36 30.43 -39.46
CA ILE A 284 -21.00 30.96 -39.23
C ILE A 284 -20.40 30.40 -37.96
N VAL A 285 -21.13 30.48 -36.84
CA VAL A 285 -20.60 30.10 -35.52
C VAL A 285 -20.67 28.59 -35.34
N PHE A 286 -21.85 27.99 -35.42
CA PHE A 286 -22.00 26.57 -35.08
C PHE A 286 -21.32 25.64 -36.06
N ASP A 287 -21.41 25.91 -37.37
CA ASP A 287 -20.68 25.12 -38.37
C ASP A 287 -19.17 25.17 -38.10
N THR A 288 -18.59 26.33 -37.80
CA THR A 288 -17.16 26.44 -37.49
C THR A 288 -16.75 25.67 -36.23
N LEU A 289 -17.58 25.72 -35.18
CA LEU A 289 -17.28 25.06 -33.90
C LEU A 289 -17.47 23.54 -33.93
N THR A 290 -18.38 23.05 -34.78
CA THR A 290 -18.78 21.63 -34.82
C THR A 290 -18.30 20.86 -36.06
N ASP A 291 -17.74 21.53 -37.07
CA ASP A 291 -17.28 20.91 -38.32
C ASP A 291 -16.18 19.87 -38.07
N ARG A 292 -16.50 18.60 -38.31
CA ARG A 292 -15.59 17.46 -38.12
C ARG A 292 -14.40 17.43 -39.08
N ARG A 293 -14.42 18.23 -40.15
CA ARG A 293 -13.35 18.31 -41.15
C ARG A 293 -12.16 19.16 -40.69
N GLN A 294 -12.33 19.98 -39.66
CA GLN A 294 -11.26 20.78 -39.08
C GLN A 294 -10.30 19.91 -38.24
N PRO A 295 -9.01 20.28 -38.13
CA PRO A 295 -8.01 19.48 -37.39
C PRO A 295 -8.27 19.42 -35.88
N ALA A 296 -8.84 20.47 -35.30
CA ALA A 296 -9.26 20.47 -33.90
C ALA A 296 -10.49 19.58 -33.70
N SER A 297 -10.62 18.90 -32.56
CA SER A 297 -11.84 18.13 -32.26
C SER A 297 -13.09 19.03 -32.28
N PRO A 298 -14.26 18.54 -32.74
CA PRO A 298 -15.51 19.28 -32.65
C PRO A 298 -15.83 19.64 -31.20
N TRP A 299 -16.27 20.87 -30.97
CA TRP A 299 -16.65 21.31 -29.63
C TRP A 299 -18.12 20.94 -29.35
N PRO A 300 -18.42 20.06 -28.38
CA PRO A 300 -19.81 19.74 -28.05
C PRO A 300 -20.51 20.95 -27.42
N LEU A 301 -21.52 21.46 -28.12
CA LEU A 301 -22.36 22.57 -27.66
C LEU A 301 -23.53 22.04 -26.84
N PHE A 302 -23.77 22.63 -25.67
CA PHE A 302 -24.84 22.27 -24.73
C PHE A 302 -25.89 23.36 -24.62
N GLY A 303 -25.62 24.56 -25.13
CA GLY A 303 -26.60 25.63 -25.18
C GLY A 303 -26.10 26.82 -25.99
N ALA A 304 -27.04 27.65 -26.39
CA ALA A 304 -26.76 28.94 -27.02
C ALA A 304 -27.85 29.93 -26.66
N GLY A 305 -27.48 31.20 -26.54
CA GLY A 305 -28.39 32.29 -26.21
C GLY A 305 -28.05 33.55 -26.96
N TRP A 306 -29.09 34.33 -27.21
CA TRP A 306 -29.07 35.61 -27.89
C TRP A 306 -29.71 36.65 -26.98
N ILE A 307 -29.12 37.84 -26.98
CA ILE A 307 -29.63 38.96 -26.22
C ILE A 307 -29.54 40.24 -27.04
N ASP A 308 -30.52 41.12 -26.87
CA ASP A 308 -30.56 42.48 -27.42
C ASP A 308 -29.64 43.45 -26.64
N HIS A 309 -28.40 43.03 -26.43
CA HIS A 309 -27.34 43.81 -25.80
C HIS A 309 -26.06 43.60 -26.60
N GLY A 310 -25.24 44.63 -26.74
CA GLY A 310 -24.00 44.53 -27.50
C GLY A 310 -23.40 45.87 -27.90
N PRO A 311 -22.37 45.83 -28.77
CA PRO A 311 -21.70 47.03 -29.26
C PRO A 311 -22.61 47.85 -30.19
N ALA A 312 -22.14 49.02 -30.59
CA ALA A 312 -22.82 49.83 -31.61
C ALA A 312 -22.87 49.07 -32.95
N THR A 313 -24.00 49.16 -33.64
CA THR A 313 -24.25 48.49 -34.92
C THR A 313 -24.16 49.47 -36.08
N GLY A 314 -23.92 48.97 -37.29
CA GLY A 314 -23.80 49.84 -38.44
C GLY A 314 -23.77 49.12 -39.78
N PRO A 315 -24.05 49.86 -40.87
CA PRO A 315 -24.07 49.31 -42.22
C PRO A 315 -22.65 48.89 -42.64
N GLY A 316 -22.44 47.58 -42.80
CA GLY A 316 -21.14 47.02 -43.23
C GLY A 316 -20.59 45.93 -42.30
N LYS A 317 -21.19 45.76 -41.12
CA LYS A 317 -20.88 44.66 -40.20
C LYS A 317 -21.45 43.31 -40.70
N PRO A 318 -20.91 42.16 -40.24
CA PRO A 318 -21.14 40.87 -40.88
C PRO A 318 -22.62 40.46 -40.92
N TRP A 319 -23.31 40.54 -39.78
CA TRP A 319 -24.74 40.20 -39.70
C TRP A 319 -25.61 41.20 -40.48
N GLU A 320 -25.34 42.50 -40.34
CA GLU A 320 -26.10 43.58 -40.97
C GLU A 320 -25.99 43.52 -42.51
N ARG A 321 -24.83 43.11 -43.03
CA ARG A 321 -24.64 42.82 -44.46
C ARG A 321 -25.47 41.64 -44.93
N GLU A 322 -25.53 40.58 -44.12
CA GLU A 322 -26.27 39.38 -44.50
C GLU A 322 -27.77 39.63 -44.48
N VAL A 323 -28.30 40.33 -43.46
CA VAL A 323 -29.70 40.77 -43.42
C VAL A 323 -30.04 41.57 -44.68
N ARG A 324 -29.19 42.54 -45.04
CA ARG A 324 -29.38 43.32 -46.28
C ARG A 324 -29.32 42.46 -47.53
N GLY A 325 -28.41 41.50 -47.59
CA GLY A 325 -28.31 40.58 -48.73
C GLY A 325 -29.52 39.68 -48.90
N LEU A 326 -30.13 39.23 -47.79
CA LEU A 326 -31.28 38.33 -47.81
C LEU A 326 -32.62 39.05 -47.99
N THR A 327 -32.77 40.22 -47.38
CA THR A 327 -34.06 40.95 -47.31
C THR A 327 -34.11 42.20 -48.18
N GLY A 328 -32.98 42.70 -48.67
CA GLY A 328 -32.85 44.02 -49.28
C GLY A 328 -32.92 45.19 -48.27
N ILE A 329 -33.23 44.91 -47.00
CA ILE A 329 -33.41 45.93 -45.96
C ILE A 329 -32.10 46.16 -45.22
N ALA A 330 -31.69 47.42 -45.09
CA ALA A 330 -30.56 47.81 -44.26
C ALA A 330 -31.01 47.96 -42.80
N PRO A 331 -30.46 47.17 -41.84
CA PRO A 331 -30.74 47.40 -40.43
C PRO A 331 -30.30 48.80 -39.99
N ALA A 332 -31.06 49.40 -39.08
CA ALA A 332 -30.72 50.71 -38.50
C ALA A 332 -29.41 50.63 -37.69
N ALA A 333 -28.63 51.70 -37.75
CA ALA A 333 -27.45 51.85 -36.88
C ALA A 333 -27.92 52.20 -35.46
N LEU A 334 -27.51 51.40 -34.47
CA LEU A 334 -27.88 51.54 -33.07
C LEU A 334 -26.64 51.85 -32.23
N SER A 335 -26.83 52.65 -31.19
CA SER A 335 -25.77 52.92 -30.20
C SER A 335 -25.50 51.68 -29.34
N ALA A 336 -24.28 51.59 -28.81
CA ALA A 336 -23.89 50.50 -27.89
C ALA A 336 -24.85 50.41 -26.69
N SER A 337 -25.01 49.21 -26.13
CA SER A 337 -25.75 49.03 -24.90
C SER A 337 -25.02 49.65 -23.71
N PRO A 338 -25.76 50.12 -22.68
CA PRO A 338 -25.17 50.50 -21.40
C PRO A 338 -24.32 49.35 -20.82
N LEU A 339 -23.25 49.73 -20.13
CA LEU A 339 -22.37 48.80 -19.42
C LEU A 339 -22.82 48.67 -17.95
N PRO A 340 -22.57 47.52 -17.29
CA PRO A 340 -22.03 46.28 -17.87
C PRO A 340 -23.08 45.52 -18.68
N TRP A 341 -22.64 44.71 -19.65
CA TRP A 341 -23.52 43.77 -20.33
C TRP A 341 -23.92 42.63 -19.38
N PRO A 342 -25.16 42.14 -19.44
CA PRO A 342 -25.63 41.06 -18.57
C PRO A 342 -24.90 39.75 -18.90
N LEU A 343 -24.58 38.97 -17.88
CA LEU A 343 -23.94 37.66 -18.06
C LEU A 343 -24.94 36.63 -18.58
N PRO A 344 -24.48 35.59 -19.32
CA PRO A 344 -25.34 34.58 -19.90
C PRO A 344 -25.72 33.49 -18.90
N GLN A 345 -26.21 33.88 -17.72
CA GLN A 345 -26.62 32.97 -16.64
C GLN A 345 -27.60 31.87 -17.11
N PRO A 346 -28.65 32.17 -17.90
CA PRO A 346 -29.61 31.13 -18.31
C PRO A 346 -28.97 29.98 -19.11
N LEU A 347 -27.80 30.20 -19.72
CA LEU A 347 -27.09 29.17 -20.46
C LEU A 347 -26.47 28.09 -19.57
N ILE A 348 -26.16 28.40 -18.31
CA ILE A 348 -25.51 27.45 -17.41
C ILE A 348 -26.48 26.78 -16.42
N ASP A 349 -27.75 27.17 -16.41
CA ASP A 349 -28.76 26.64 -15.49
C ASP A 349 -29.03 25.14 -15.70
N ALA A 350 -29.09 24.68 -16.96
CA ALA A 350 -29.30 23.28 -17.30
C ALA A 350 -28.00 22.50 -17.55
N MET A 351 -26.86 23.03 -17.10
CA MET A 351 -25.54 22.42 -17.32
C MET A 351 -25.45 21.01 -16.69
N PRO A 352 -24.76 20.05 -17.37
CA PRO A 352 -24.55 18.72 -16.80
C PRO A 352 -23.81 18.81 -15.46
N ARG A 353 -24.49 18.42 -14.38
CA ARG A 353 -23.88 18.29 -13.06
C ARG A 353 -22.98 17.06 -13.04
N ARG A 354 -21.68 17.26 -12.88
CA ARG A 354 -20.70 16.16 -12.81
C ARG A 354 -20.54 15.71 -11.37
N SER A 355 -20.70 14.41 -11.13
CA SER A 355 -20.38 13.83 -9.83
C SER A 355 -18.86 13.80 -9.66
N TRP A 356 -18.36 14.50 -8.65
CA TRP A 356 -16.93 14.55 -8.37
C TRP A 356 -16.61 13.95 -7.01
N ARG A 357 -15.50 13.22 -6.94
CA ARG A 357 -14.97 12.66 -5.69
C ARG A 357 -13.79 13.49 -5.24
N SER A 358 -13.82 13.94 -3.97
CA SER A 358 -12.69 14.69 -3.42
C SER A 358 -11.39 13.91 -3.49
N SER A 359 -10.31 14.63 -3.77
CA SER A 359 -8.93 14.11 -3.72
C SER A 359 -8.65 13.42 -2.39
N ARG A 360 -9.26 13.88 -1.29
CA ARG A 360 -9.12 13.28 0.05
C ARG A 360 -9.87 11.96 0.19
N ILE A 361 -11.08 11.84 -0.33
CA ILE A 361 -11.86 10.58 -0.31
C ILE A 361 -11.10 9.52 -1.11
N THR A 362 -10.58 9.92 -2.27
CA THR A 362 -9.72 9.06 -3.08
C THR A 362 -8.45 8.66 -2.33
N ALA A 363 -7.81 9.56 -1.58
CA ALA A 363 -6.67 9.23 -0.73
C ALA A 363 -7.01 8.23 0.38
N VAL A 364 -8.15 8.38 1.05
CA VAL A 364 -8.64 7.42 2.06
C VAL A 364 -8.85 6.04 1.44
N ALA A 365 -9.47 5.97 0.25
CA ALA A 365 -9.65 4.71 -0.45
C ALA A 365 -8.31 4.03 -0.79
N HIS A 366 -7.30 4.79 -1.24
CA HIS A 366 -5.95 4.26 -1.47
C HIS A 366 -5.32 3.75 -0.17
N VAL A 367 -5.42 4.49 0.93
CA VAL A 367 -4.88 4.05 2.23
C VAL A 367 -5.54 2.74 2.68
N ILE A 368 -6.86 2.62 2.57
CA ILE A 368 -7.58 1.39 2.91
C ILE A 368 -7.09 0.22 2.05
N ALA A 369 -6.98 0.42 0.73
CA ALA A 369 -6.51 -0.62 -0.18
C ALA A 369 -5.07 -1.06 0.16
N ILE A 370 -4.18 -0.11 0.45
CA ILE A 370 -2.79 -0.41 0.81
C ILE A 370 -2.70 -1.14 2.15
N VAL A 371 -3.48 -0.72 3.15
CA VAL A 371 -3.54 -1.40 4.45
C VAL A 371 -4.08 -2.83 4.29
N ALA A 372 -5.06 -3.05 3.42
CA ALA A 372 -5.56 -4.39 3.11
C ALA A 372 -4.48 -5.26 2.45
N CYS A 373 -3.75 -4.74 1.46
CA CYS A 373 -2.63 -5.45 0.85
C CYS A 373 -1.53 -5.78 1.87
N ALA A 374 -1.21 -4.84 2.76
CA ALA A 374 -0.25 -5.05 3.83
C ALA A 374 -0.72 -6.16 4.79
N ALA A 375 -1.99 -6.16 5.20
CA ALA A 375 -2.54 -7.21 6.06
C ALA A 375 -2.45 -8.60 5.39
N ILE A 376 -2.77 -8.70 4.10
CA ILE A 376 -2.63 -9.96 3.34
C ILE A 376 -1.17 -10.42 3.33
N ALA A 377 -0.23 -9.53 3.02
CA ALA A 377 1.20 -9.86 3.02
C ALA A 377 1.69 -10.32 4.41
N ALA A 378 1.21 -9.68 5.49
CA ALA A 378 1.52 -10.08 6.86
C ALA A 378 0.98 -11.50 7.18
N ILE A 379 -0.26 -11.79 6.81
CA ILE A 379 -0.87 -13.12 7.01
C ILE A 379 -0.08 -14.18 6.23
N CYS A 380 0.28 -13.93 4.97
CA CYS A 380 1.07 -14.86 4.16
C CYS A 380 2.46 -15.10 4.76
N GLY A 381 3.15 -14.03 5.19
CA GLY A 381 4.45 -14.14 5.87
C GLY A 381 4.35 -14.94 7.16
N ALA A 382 3.31 -14.70 7.96
CA ALA A 382 3.08 -15.43 9.20
C ALA A 382 2.75 -16.91 8.98
N ALA A 383 1.93 -17.21 7.97
CA ALA A 383 1.65 -18.58 7.55
C ALA A 383 2.94 -19.31 7.14
N LYS A 384 3.83 -18.65 6.39
CA LYS A 384 5.09 -19.28 5.97
C LYS A 384 6.05 -19.54 7.13
N ASN A 385 6.13 -18.65 8.12
CA ASN A 385 6.92 -18.91 9.32
C ASN A 385 6.33 -20.04 10.17
N ASN A 386 5.00 -20.15 10.25
CA ASN A 386 4.35 -21.27 10.94
C ASN A 386 4.62 -22.59 10.23
N ASP A 387 4.53 -22.63 8.91
CA ASP A 387 4.91 -23.79 8.08
C ASP A 387 6.34 -24.27 8.37
N VAL A 388 7.30 -23.34 8.43
CA VAL A 388 8.70 -23.64 8.79
C VAL A 388 8.82 -24.17 10.22
N LEU A 389 8.10 -23.57 11.18
CA LEU A 389 8.10 -24.02 12.57
C LEU A 389 7.54 -25.44 12.72
N MET A 390 6.39 -25.71 12.09
CA MET A 390 5.73 -27.02 12.14
C MET A 390 6.58 -28.10 11.50
N THR A 391 7.16 -27.82 10.32
CA THR A 391 8.06 -28.74 9.63
C THR A 391 9.26 -29.10 10.49
N ARG A 392 9.93 -28.10 11.09
CA ARG A 392 11.10 -28.33 11.95
C ARG A 392 10.77 -29.19 13.17
N ILE A 393 9.66 -28.91 13.86
CA ILE A 393 9.25 -29.69 15.04
C ILE A 393 8.88 -31.12 14.63
N GLY A 394 8.17 -31.29 13.50
CA GLY A 394 7.86 -32.60 12.94
C GLY A 394 9.13 -33.41 12.61
N GLU A 395 10.12 -32.79 11.97
CA GLU A 395 11.41 -33.42 11.68
C GLU A 395 12.17 -33.84 12.95
N HIS A 396 12.14 -33.01 14.00
CA HIS A 396 12.76 -33.37 15.29
C HIS A 396 12.05 -34.53 15.98
N LEU A 397 10.71 -34.57 15.95
CA LEU A 397 9.91 -35.68 16.49
C LEU A 397 10.19 -36.99 15.73
N ASP A 398 10.16 -36.93 14.40
CA ASP A 398 10.49 -38.06 13.53
C ASP A 398 11.90 -38.58 13.79
N ARG A 399 12.88 -37.68 13.91
CA ARG A 399 14.27 -38.04 14.20
C ARG A 399 14.38 -38.76 15.55
N TYR A 400 13.73 -38.26 16.60
CA TYR A 400 13.72 -38.91 17.91
C TYR A 400 13.10 -40.30 17.87
N ASN A 401 11.97 -40.45 17.18
CA ASN A 401 11.24 -41.72 17.06
C ASN A 401 12.01 -42.77 16.23
N ARG A 402 12.81 -42.35 15.24
CA ARG A 402 13.61 -43.28 14.42
C ARG A 402 14.88 -43.78 15.12
N ILE A 403 15.41 -43.07 16.12
CA ILE A 403 16.66 -43.46 16.79
C ILE A 403 16.37 -44.60 17.79
N PRO A 404 17.00 -45.79 17.62
CA PRO A 404 16.83 -46.90 18.55
C PRO A 404 17.32 -46.56 19.96
N ALA A 405 16.72 -47.18 20.99
CA ALA A 405 17.13 -46.98 22.38
C ALA A 405 18.58 -47.42 22.68
N THR A 406 19.15 -48.27 21.84
CA THR A 406 20.56 -48.71 21.96
C THR A 406 21.57 -47.60 21.66
N GLN A 407 21.17 -46.54 20.95
CA GLN A 407 22.03 -45.41 20.60
C GLN A 407 21.79 -44.21 21.54
N ASP A 408 22.06 -44.40 22.82
CA ASP A 408 21.73 -43.44 23.89
C ASP A 408 22.24 -42.01 23.61
N ALA A 409 23.50 -41.85 23.19
CA ALA A 409 24.06 -40.52 22.92
C ALA A 409 23.28 -39.78 21.82
N ALA A 410 23.00 -40.44 20.69
CA ALA A 410 22.23 -39.86 19.60
C ALA A 410 20.77 -39.57 20.01
N LYS A 411 20.18 -40.44 20.85
CA LYS A 411 18.82 -40.27 21.35
C LYS A 411 18.72 -39.09 22.32
N ARG A 412 19.71 -38.91 23.20
CA ARG A 412 19.83 -37.73 24.07
C ARG A 412 20.02 -36.44 23.27
N ASP A 413 20.75 -36.48 22.16
CA ASP A 413 20.90 -35.31 21.28
C ASP A 413 19.57 -34.92 20.64
N ALA A 414 18.81 -35.89 20.12
CA ALA A 414 17.48 -35.63 19.59
C ALA A 414 16.50 -35.14 20.68
N LEU A 415 16.58 -35.70 21.89
CA LEU A 415 15.79 -35.28 23.05
C LEU A 415 16.07 -33.82 23.43
N ARG A 416 17.33 -33.36 23.36
CA ARG A 416 17.69 -31.95 23.61
C ARG A 416 17.03 -31.01 22.59
N SER A 417 16.94 -31.39 21.33
CA SER A 417 16.22 -30.62 20.32
C SER A 417 14.71 -30.53 20.63
N LEU A 418 14.08 -31.64 21.02
CA LEU A 418 12.66 -31.65 21.41
C LEU A 418 12.39 -30.80 22.65
N ALA A 419 13.26 -30.87 23.67
CA ALA A 419 13.16 -30.03 24.86
C ALA A 419 13.26 -28.55 24.50
N SER A 420 14.19 -28.17 23.61
CA SER A 420 14.30 -26.79 23.13
C SER A 420 13.04 -26.32 22.38
N ASP A 421 12.43 -27.18 21.55
CA ASP A 421 11.18 -26.83 20.86
C ASP A 421 10.01 -26.69 21.83
N ARG A 422 9.88 -27.61 22.81
CA ARG A 422 8.90 -27.51 23.90
C ARG A 422 9.05 -26.19 24.64
N ASP A 423 10.25 -25.87 25.10
CA ASP A 423 10.53 -24.64 25.85
C ASP A 423 10.25 -23.38 25.01
N GLN A 424 10.45 -23.45 23.70
CA GLN A 424 10.07 -22.37 22.79
C GLN A 424 8.55 -22.19 22.72
N LEU A 425 7.78 -23.26 22.52
CA LEU A 425 6.31 -23.20 22.46
C LEU A 425 5.68 -22.78 23.79
N ASP A 426 6.24 -23.29 24.89
CA ASP A 426 5.82 -22.97 26.25
C ASP A 426 6.11 -21.50 26.60
N ARG A 427 7.23 -20.94 26.12
CA ARG A 427 7.47 -19.49 26.17
C ARG A 427 6.44 -18.71 25.37
N TYR A 428 6.04 -19.16 24.18
CA TYR A 428 4.99 -18.47 23.41
C TYR A 428 3.63 -18.52 24.11
N ALA A 429 3.31 -19.61 24.81
CA ALA A 429 2.09 -19.72 25.60
C ALA A 429 2.08 -18.74 26.79
N ARG A 430 3.23 -18.52 27.45
CA ARG A 430 3.34 -17.61 28.60
C ARG A 430 3.46 -16.13 28.22
N VAL A 431 4.35 -15.81 27.27
CA VAL A 431 4.75 -14.43 26.95
C VAL A 431 3.95 -13.87 25.77
N GLY A 432 3.31 -14.73 24.98
CA GLY A 432 2.58 -14.38 23.78
C GLY A 432 3.30 -14.82 22.50
N VAL A 433 2.52 -15.05 21.46
CA VAL A 433 3.01 -15.48 20.14
C VAL A 433 3.65 -14.29 19.42
N PRO A 434 4.88 -14.42 18.88
CA PRO A 434 5.51 -13.33 18.15
C PRO A 434 4.73 -12.98 16.88
N LEU A 435 4.77 -11.71 16.45
CA LEU A 435 4.02 -11.23 15.27
C LEU A 435 4.25 -12.07 14.01
N ARG A 436 5.50 -12.53 13.80
CA ARG A 436 5.86 -13.42 12.68
C ARG A 436 5.13 -14.77 12.66
N LEU A 437 4.50 -15.19 13.75
CA LEU A 437 3.71 -16.42 13.84
C LEU A 437 2.22 -16.14 14.09
N SER A 438 1.82 -14.86 14.19
CA SER A 438 0.50 -14.44 14.66
C SER A 438 -0.55 -14.41 13.53
N PHE A 439 -1.47 -13.44 13.57
CA PHE A 439 -2.53 -13.22 12.57
C PHE A 439 -3.45 -14.42 12.36
N GLY A 440 -3.70 -15.20 13.43
CA GLY A 440 -4.55 -16.39 13.39
C GLY A 440 -3.92 -17.62 12.74
N THR A 441 -2.64 -17.57 12.36
CA THR A 441 -1.94 -18.69 11.68
C THR A 441 -1.14 -19.60 12.63
N TYR A 442 -1.12 -19.30 13.93
CA TYR A 442 -0.33 -20.03 14.93
C TYR A 442 -0.95 -21.40 15.26
N HIS A 443 -0.20 -22.47 15.00
CA HIS A 443 -0.63 -23.84 15.29
C HIS A 443 0.35 -24.62 16.19
N GLY A 444 1.21 -23.93 16.95
CA GLY A 444 2.19 -24.59 17.82
C GLY A 444 1.62 -25.17 19.13
N ALA A 445 0.56 -24.59 19.68
CA ALA A 445 0.01 -25.03 20.97
C ALA A 445 -0.45 -26.50 21.01
N PRO A 446 -1.13 -27.04 19.98
CA PRO A 446 -1.52 -28.45 19.92
C PRO A 446 -0.34 -29.45 19.91
N LEU A 447 0.89 -29.01 19.63
CA LEU A 447 2.07 -29.88 19.62
C LEU A 447 2.66 -30.12 21.02
N LEU A 448 2.30 -29.31 22.02
CA LEU A 448 2.84 -29.42 23.37
C LEU A 448 2.60 -30.80 24.02
N PRO A 449 1.41 -31.41 23.94
CA PRO A 449 1.18 -32.76 24.49
C PRO A 449 2.09 -33.81 23.85
N ALA A 450 2.21 -33.81 22.51
CA ALA A 450 3.06 -34.76 21.79
C ALA A 450 4.54 -34.63 22.16
N LEU A 451 5.03 -33.39 22.31
CA LEU A 451 6.40 -33.13 22.78
C LEU A 451 6.60 -33.60 24.23
N ASN A 452 5.64 -33.34 25.12
CA ASN A 452 5.72 -33.76 26.52
C ASN A 452 5.74 -35.29 26.63
N GLU A 453 4.91 -36.00 25.87
CA GLU A 453 4.88 -37.45 25.82
C GLU A 453 6.19 -38.04 25.27
N ALA A 454 6.70 -37.50 24.15
CA ALA A 454 7.98 -37.92 23.58
C ALA A 454 9.13 -37.73 24.58
N ILE A 455 9.17 -36.60 25.30
CA ILE A 455 10.18 -36.35 26.33
C ILE A 455 10.03 -37.29 27.53
N ALA A 456 8.79 -37.56 27.97
CA ALA A 456 8.51 -38.43 29.11
C ALA A 456 8.83 -39.92 28.81
N SER A 457 8.76 -40.34 27.55
CA SER A 457 9.04 -41.73 27.13
C SER A 457 10.52 -42.12 27.13
N TYR A 458 11.45 -41.19 27.36
CA TYR A 458 12.88 -41.51 27.39
C TYR A 458 13.26 -42.22 28.69
N GLU A 459 13.73 -43.47 28.56
CA GLU A 459 14.34 -44.23 29.66
C GLU A 459 15.86 -44.34 29.43
N PRO A 460 16.70 -43.90 30.39
CA PRO A 460 18.14 -44.06 30.27
C PRO A 460 18.54 -45.54 30.39
N PRO A 461 19.59 -45.99 29.67
CA PRO A 461 20.06 -47.36 29.80
C PRO A 461 20.49 -47.66 31.24
N PRO A 462 20.30 -48.90 31.72
CA PRO A 462 20.71 -49.27 33.08
C PRO A 462 22.21 -49.00 33.27
N PRO A 463 22.61 -48.48 34.44
CA PRO A 463 24.01 -48.22 34.71
C PRO A 463 24.83 -49.52 34.58
N PRO A 464 26.05 -49.47 34.02
CA PRO A 464 26.90 -50.65 33.95
C PRO A 464 27.12 -51.22 35.36
N PRO A 465 27.30 -52.56 35.48
CA PRO A 465 27.51 -53.19 36.78
C PRO A 465 28.73 -52.59 37.47
N ALA A 466 28.64 -52.40 38.79
CA ALA A 466 29.76 -51.95 39.59
C ALA A 466 30.83 -53.05 39.63
N VAL A 467 32.02 -52.75 39.08
CA VAL A 467 33.19 -53.62 39.10
C VAL A 467 34.25 -52.99 40.00
N VAL A 468 34.71 -53.72 41.00
CA VAL A 468 35.90 -53.37 41.78
C VAL A 468 37.03 -54.29 41.34
N THR A 469 38.08 -53.71 40.77
CA THR A 469 39.27 -54.44 40.35
C THR A 469 40.30 -54.39 41.46
N LEU A 470 40.68 -55.56 41.98
CA LEU A 470 41.75 -55.71 42.97
C LEU A 470 43.03 -56.23 42.29
N ASP A 471 44.15 -55.56 42.53
CA ASP A 471 45.46 -55.99 42.01
C ASP A 471 45.97 -57.23 42.76
N SER A 472 46.17 -58.35 42.05
CA SER A 472 46.59 -59.62 42.64
C SER A 472 48.01 -59.55 43.22
N MET A 473 48.86 -58.64 42.75
CA MET A 473 50.21 -58.42 43.30
C MET A 473 50.19 -57.83 44.71
N SER A 474 49.15 -57.04 45.02
CA SER A 474 48.92 -56.52 46.37
C SER A 474 48.39 -57.62 47.30
N LEU A 475 47.57 -58.54 46.77
CA LEU A 475 46.90 -59.57 47.57
C LEU A 475 47.72 -60.85 47.79
N PHE A 476 48.52 -61.29 46.82
CA PHE A 476 49.16 -62.62 46.80
C PHE A 476 50.66 -62.57 46.48
N ASP A 477 51.39 -63.59 46.94
CA ASP A 477 52.76 -63.85 46.48
C ASP A 477 52.77 -64.53 45.09
N SER A 478 53.90 -64.43 44.38
CA SER A 478 54.09 -65.09 43.08
C SER A 478 53.85 -66.60 43.17
N GLY A 479 53.04 -67.14 42.27
CA GLY A 479 52.69 -68.56 42.22
C GLY A 479 51.86 -69.09 43.39
N LYS A 480 51.41 -68.22 44.31
CA LYS A 480 50.58 -68.62 45.47
C LYS A 480 49.17 -68.03 45.39
N ALA A 481 48.25 -68.69 46.09
CA ALA A 481 46.86 -68.29 46.28
C ALA A 481 46.53 -67.99 47.75
N ARG A 482 47.54 -67.80 48.62
CA ARG A 482 47.34 -67.39 50.02
C ARG A 482 47.46 -65.87 50.13
N LEU A 483 46.46 -65.23 50.74
CA LEU A 483 46.42 -63.78 50.96
C LEU A 483 47.56 -63.32 51.89
N LYS A 484 48.18 -62.17 51.61
CA LYS A 484 49.23 -61.57 52.45
C LYS A 484 48.64 -60.95 53.72
N THR A 485 49.41 -60.98 54.81
CA THR A 485 49.11 -60.27 56.07
C THR A 485 49.33 -58.77 55.84
N GLY A 486 48.25 -57.99 55.63
CA GLY A 486 48.30 -56.56 55.26
C GLY A 486 47.32 -56.16 54.15
N THR A 487 46.69 -57.15 53.53
CA THR A 487 45.73 -57.00 52.42
C THR A 487 44.35 -56.43 52.85
N THR A 488 44.15 -56.23 54.15
CA THR A 488 42.86 -55.90 54.77
C THR A 488 42.19 -54.66 54.18
N ARG A 489 42.95 -53.64 53.77
CA ARG A 489 42.37 -52.37 53.29
C ARG A 489 41.60 -52.53 51.97
N ALA A 490 42.23 -53.12 50.95
CA ALA A 490 41.59 -53.31 49.64
C ALA A 490 40.40 -54.30 49.72
N MET A 491 40.47 -55.25 50.64
CA MET A 491 39.40 -56.21 50.89
C MET A 491 38.23 -55.59 51.71
N VAL A 492 38.51 -54.63 52.59
CA VAL A 492 37.49 -53.82 53.28
C VAL A 492 36.73 -52.94 52.29
N ASP A 493 37.42 -52.28 51.36
CA ASP A 493 36.78 -51.47 50.32
C ASP A 493 35.83 -52.32 49.44
N ALA A 494 36.26 -53.54 49.09
CA ALA A 494 35.42 -54.51 48.37
C ALA A 494 34.23 -54.98 49.22
N LEU A 495 34.44 -55.18 50.52
CA LEU A 495 33.38 -55.60 51.44
C LEU A 495 32.32 -54.50 51.63
N ASP A 496 32.75 -53.25 51.77
CA ASP A 496 31.85 -52.09 51.89
C ASP A 496 31.01 -51.93 50.62
N LEU A 497 31.59 -52.16 49.43
CA LEU A 497 30.86 -52.18 48.17
C LEU A 497 29.77 -53.27 48.14
N ILE A 498 30.09 -54.49 48.58
CA ILE A 498 29.14 -55.61 48.61
C ILE A 498 28.01 -55.32 49.61
N LYS A 499 28.34 -54.84 50.82
CA LYS A 499 27.35 -54.48 51.85
C LYS A 499 26.45 -53.32 51.42
N ALA A 500 26.96 -52.37 50.64
CA ALA A 500 26.18 -51.26 50.10
C ALA A 500 25.14 -51.69 49.05
N HIS A 501 25.21 -52.93 48.52
CA HIS A 501 24.32 -53.43 47.47
C HIS A 501 23.67 -54.78 47.86
N PRO A 502 22.80 -54.80 48.90
CA PRO A 502 22.13 -56.02 49.33
C PRO A 502 21.26 -56.60 48.21
N GLY A 503 21.29 -57.93 48.02
CA GLY A 503 20.48 -58.65 47.02
C GLY A 503 21.13 -58.86 45.65
N LYS A 504 22.38 -58.43 45.45
CA LYS A 504 23.16 -58.78 44.24
C LYS A 504 24.04 -60.00 44.49
N ARG A 505 24.31 -60.78 43.44
CA ARG A 505 25.29 -61.87 43.50
C ARG A 505 26.69 -61.33 43.21
N VAL A 506 27.68 -61.85 43.90
CA VAL A 506 29.07 -61.41 43.79
C VAL A 506 29.82 -62.39 42.91
N LEU A 507 30.30 -61.95 41.75
CA LEU A 507 31.21 -62.72 40.91
C LEU A 507 32.65 -62.33 41.23
N VAL A 508 33.44 -63.29 41.71
CA VAL A 508 34.89 -63.14 41.94
C VAL A 508 35.63 -63.81 40.78
N ALA A 509 36.21 -63.00 39.91
CA ALA A 509 36.91 -63.44 38.71
C ALA A 509 38.42 -63.30 38.85
N GLY A 510 39.17 -64.40 38.74
CA GLY A 510 40.63 -64.41 38.79
C GLY A 510 41.27 -64.39 37.40
N TYR A 511 42.35 -63.63 37.26
CA TYR A 511 43.15 -63.52 36.03
C TYR A 511 44.65 -63.73 36.33
N ALA A 512 45.37 -64.24 35.34
CA ALA A 512 46.82 -64.45 35.38
C ALA A 512 47.50 -63.75 34.18
N ASP A 513 48.81 -63.56 34.27
CA ASP A 513 49.65 -63.19 33.12
C ASP A 513 49.99 -64.42 32.27
N ASP A 514 50.61 -64.21 31.11
CA ASP A 514 51.02 -65.27 30.18
C ASP A 514 52.23 -66.09 30.65
N GLN A 515 52.73 -65.83 31.87
CA GLN A 515 53.94 -66.44 32.40
C GLN A 515 53.65 -67.79 33.04
N GLY A 516 53.65 -68.86 32.24
CA GLY A 516 53.51 -70.23 32.73
C GLY A 516 52.79 -71.15 31.76
N ARG A 517 52.35 -72.31 32.27
CA ARG A 517 51.47 -73.19 31.51
C ARG A 517 50.02 -72.70 31.66
N PRO A 518 49.23 -72.59 30.56
CA PRO A 518 47.85 -72.14 30.61
C PRO A 518 46.98 -72.88 31.65
N ASP A 519 47.10 -74.22 31.72
CA ASP A 519 46.36 -75.04 32.70
C ASP A 519 46.67 -74.66 34.16
N ARG A 520 47.94 -74.32 34.43
CA ARG A 520 48.39 -73.89 35.76
C ARG A 520 47.90 -72.48 36.07
N ASN A 521 47.92 -71.59 35.09
CA ASN A 521 47.42 -70.23 35.22
C ASN A 521 45.91 -70.20 35.47
N LEU A 522 45.15 -71.07 34.78
CA LEU A 522 43.73 -71.27 35.02
C LEU A 522 43.49 -71.74 36.46
N LYS A 523 44.15 -72.81 36.90
CA LYS A 523 44.03 -73.32 38.27
C LYS A 523 44.38 -72.26 39.32
N LEU A 524 45.49 -71.56 39.14
CA LEU A 524 45.94 -70.49 40.04
C LEU A 524 44.95 -69.32 40.11
N SER A 525 44.33 -68.97 38.98
CA SER A 525 43.31 -67.92 38.94
C SER A 525 42.04 -68.30 39.70
N ILE A 526 41.60 -69.57 39.62
CA ILE A 526 40.48 -70.11 40.39
C ILE A 526 40.82 -70.12 41.88
N GLU A 527 42.00 -70.61 42.25
CA GLU A 527 42.44 -70.69 43.65
C GLU A 527 42.53 -69.29 44.30
N ARG A 528 43.07 -68.30 43.57
CA ARG A 528 43.11 -66.90 44.05
C ARG A 528 41.73 -66.30 44.22
N ALA A 529 40.84 -66.51 43.26
CA ALA A 529 39.45 -66.06 43.37
C ALA A 529 38.71 -66.76 44.54
N SER A 530 39.02 -68.03 44.80
CA SER A 530 38.50 -68.79 45.93
C SER A 530 39.00 -68.22 47.26
N ALA A 531 40.28 -67.88 47.37
CA ALA A 531 40.85 -67.28 48.57
C ALA A 531 40.25 -65.90 48.87
N VAL A 532 40.00 -65.08 47.85
CA VAL A 532 39.28 -63.80 48.00
C VAL A 532 37.85 -64.03 48.48
N ARG A 533 37.11 -64.98 47.88
CA ARG A 533 35.76 -65.36 48.35
C ARG A 533 35.78 -65.79 49.81
N ASP A 534 36.67 -66.71 50.18
CA ASP A 534 36.68 -67.32 51.52
C ASP A 534 36.94 -66.27 52.59
N TRP A 535 37.87 -65.36 52.32
CA TRP A 535 38.11 -64.21 53.19
C TRP A 535 36.88 -63.32 53.30
N LEU A 536 36.19 -63.02 52.19
CA LEU A 536 34.97 -62.20 52.20
C LEU A 536 33.85 -62.88 52.99
N VAL A 537 33.64 -64.19 52.84
CA VAL A 537 32.66 -64.96 53.60
C VAL A 537 32.96 -64.89 55.09
N GLU A 538 34.21 -65.14 55.49
CA GLU A 538 34.65 -65.12 56.89
C GLU A 538 34.53 -63.73 57.53
N ALA A 539 34.94 -62.67 56.82
CA ALA A 539 34.94 -61.31 57.34
C ALA A 539 33.54 -60.65 57.38
N SER A 540 32.59 -61.14 56.58
CA SER A 540 31.28 -60.49 56.40
C SER A 540 30.08 -61.27 56.93
N GLY A 541 30.21 -62.59 57.07
CA GLY A 541 29.09 -63.49 57.37
C GLY A 541 28.11 -63.69 56.20
N ILE A 542 28.46 -63.26 54.99
CA ILE A 542 27.62 -63.45 53.79
C ILE A 542 27.61 -64.94 53.40
N PRO A 543 26.44 -65.55 53.12
CA PRO A 543 26.36 -66.95 52.72
C PRO A 543 27.24 -67.26 51.49
N PRO A 544 27.98 -68.39 51.47
CA PRO A 544 28.78 -68.80 50.32
C PRO A 544 27.98 -68.89 49.02
N THR A 545 26.67 -69.14 49.11
CA THR A 545 25.73 -69.23 47.98
C THR A 545 25.54 -67.90 47.24
N GLN A 546 25.90 -66.75 47.82
CA GLN A 546 25.88 -65.45 47.13
C GLN A 546 27.13 -65.17 46.27
N PHE A 547 28.17 -66.01 46.39
CA PHE A 547 29.42 -65.85 45.64
C PHE A 547 29.54 -66.86 44.51
N ALA A 548 29.85 -66.39 43.32
CA ALA A 548 30.30 -67.21 42.20
C ALA A 548 31.80 -66.97 41.97
N ILE A 549 32.55 -68.05 41.68
CA ILE A 549 33.97 -67.96 41.34
C ILE A 549 34.16 -68.33 39.88
N GLN A 550 34.97 -67.56 39.18
CA GLN A 550 35.40 -67.87 37.82
C GLN A 550 36.91 -67.64 37.69
N GLY A 551 37.64 -68.62 37.15
CA GLY A 551 39.00 -68.40 36.68
C GLY A 551 39.01 -68.20 35.18
N TYR A 552 39.75 -67.20 34.72
CA TYR A 552 39.99 -66.97 33.28
C TYR A 552 41.43 -67.27 32.86
N GLY A 553 42.33 -67.59 33.79
CA GLY A 553 43.75 -67.77 33.47
C GLY A 553 44.32 -66.55 32.74
N ASP A 554 45.09 -66.79 31.69
CA ASP A 554 45.71 -65.79 30.81
C ASP A 554 44.86 -65.42 29.58
N THR A 555 43.64 -65.97 29.46
CA THR A 555 42.81 -65.84 28.25
C THR A 555 42.15 -64.47 28.05
N ARG A 556 42.21 -63.59 29.06
CA ARG A 556 41.58 -62.25 29.05
C ARG A 556 42.53 -61.16 29.59
N PRO A 557 43.62 -60.82 28.87
CA PRO A 557 44.52 -59.74 29.25
C PRO A 557 43.86 -58.37 29.06
N VAL A 558 44.12 -57.44 29.98
CA VAL A 558 43.67 -56.03 29.92
C VAL A 558 44.78 -55.06 29.57
N ALA A 559 46.03 -55.52 29.60
CA ALA A 559 47.22 -54.78 29.19
C ALA A 559 48.19 -55.71 28.45
N ASP A 560 49.18 -55.13 27.78
CA ASP A 560 50.18 -55.89 27.02
C ASP A 560 51.09 -56.73 27.95
N ASN A 561 51.11 -58.05 27.78
CA ASN A 561 51.96 -58.96 28.56
C ASN A 561 53.45 -58.82 28.24
N ALA A 562 53.84 -58.12 27.17
CA ALA A 562 55.24 -57.86 26.86
C ALA A 562 55.94 -57.02 27.95
N THR A 563 55.19 -56.12 28.60
CA THR A 563 55.74 -55.20 29.62
C THR A 563 55.54 -55.73 31.05
N PRO A 564 56.51 -55.54 31.97
CA PRO A 564 56.34 -55.87 33.39
C PRO A 564 55.10 -55.22 34.01
N GLU A 565 54.81 -53.97 33.63
CA GLU A 565 53.68 -53.19 34.11
C GLU A 565 52.35 -53.75 33.59
N GLY A 566 52.31 -54.17 32.32
CA GLY A 566 51.13 -54.81 31.75
C GLY A 566 50.87 -56.20 32.35
N ARG A 567 51.91 -57.00 32.62
CA ARG A 567 51.78 -58.27 33.37
C ARG A 567 51.27 -58.05 34.79
N ALA A 568 51.72 -57.00 35.47
CA ALA A 568 51.18 -56.65 36.79
C ALA A 568 49.67 -56.36 36.71
N LYS A 569 49.22 -55.59 35.72
CA LYS A 569 47.79 -55.32 35.49
C LYS A 569 46.98 -56.56 35.12
N ASN A 570 47.56 -57.51 34.41
CA ASN A 570 46.88 -58.75 34.01
C ASN A 570 46.71 -59.73 35.18
N ARG A 571 47.59 -59.69 36.18
CA ARG A 571 47.46 -60.41 37.45
C ARG A 571 46.50 -59.67 38.37
N ARG A 572 45.20 -59.89 38.21
CA ARG A 572 44.17 -59.22 39.00
C ARG A 572 43.05 -60.17 39.42
N VAL A 573 42.30 -59.75 40.43
CA VAL A 573 41.01 -60.35 40.80
C VAL A 573 39.96 -59.26 40.68
N GLU A 574 38.93 -59.50 39.89
CA GLU A 574 37.80 -58.57 39.76
C GLU A 574 36.64 -59.08 40.59
N ILE A 575 36.01 -58.16 41.32
CA ILE A 575 34.77 -58.40 42.04
C ILE A 575 33.68 -57.61 41.31
N THR A 576 32.74 -58.33 40.70
CA THR A 576 31.64 -57.76 39.94
C THR A 576 30.33 -58.04 40.65
N LEU A 577 29.57 -56.98 40.94
CA LEU A 577 28.22 -57.12 41.46
C LEU A 577 27.25 -57.33 40.30
N VAL A 578 26.78 -58.57 40.15
CA VAL A 578 25.84 -58.94 39.10
C VAL A 578 24.41 -58.79 39.64
N PRO A 579 23.51 -58.07 38.96
CA PRO A 579 22.10 -58.08 39.32
C PRO A 579 21.58 -59.52 39.27
N ASP A 580 20.75 -59.92 40.24
CA ASP A 580 20.09 -61.23 40.19
C ASP A 580 19.01 -61.18 39.11
N THR A 581 19.39 -61.31 37.84
CA THR A 581 18.43 -61.34 36.74
C THR A 581 17.75 -62.70 36.76
N LEU A 582 16.46 -62.71 37.10
CA LEU A 582 15.55 -63.75 36.62
C LEU A 582 15.79 -63.89 35.11
N VAL A 583 16.26 -65.06 34.68
CA VAL A 583 16.37 -65.43 33.28
C VAL A 583 15.02 -65.12 32.61
N PRO A 584 14.95 -64.34 31.51
CA PRO A 584 13.71 -64.18 30.77
C PRO A 584 13.31 -65.57 30.26
N ALA A 585 12.06 -65.97 30.53
CA ALA A 585 11.52 -67.22 30.03
C ALA A 585 11.75 -67.32 28.51
N VAL A 586 12.46 -68.37 28.09
CA VAL A 586 12.52 -68.78 26.68
C VAL A 586 11.07 -69.03 26.24
N PRO A 587 10.55 -68.37 25.20
CA PRO A 587 9.24 -68.71 24.68
C PRO A 587 9.35 -70.11 24.05
N THR A 588 8.77 -71.10 24.70
CA THR A 588 8.50 -72.40 24.11
C THR A 588 7.61 -72.19 22.89
N GLY A 589 8.11 -72.59 21.72
CA GLY A 589 7.35 -72.57 20.49
C GLY A 589 6.06 -73.37 20.64
N ALA A 590 4.96 -72.77 20.21
CA ALA A 590 3.71 -73.47 19.94
C ALA A 590 3.56 -73.60 18.42
N THR A 591 3.83 -74.80 17.95
CA THR A 591 3.33 -75.37 16.70
C THR A 591 1.80 -75.51 16.78
N LYS A 592 1.06 -74.77 15.96
CA LYS A 592 0.14 -75.27 14.91
C LYS A 592 -0.59 -74.12 14.23
#